data_AF-A0A9D8SHR8-F1
#
_entry.id   AF-A0A9D8SHR8-F1
#
_cell.length_a   1.000
_cell.length_b   1.000
_cell.length_c   1.000
_cell.angle_alpha   90.00
_cell.angle_beta   90.00
_cell.angle_gamma   90.00
#
_symmetry.space_group_name_H-M   'P 1'
#
loop_
_entity.id
_entity.type
_entity.pdbx_description
1 polymer ?
#
loop_
_entity_poly.entity_id
_entity_poly.type
_entity_poly.pdbx_seq_one_letter_code
_entity_poly.pdbx_strand_id
1 'polypeptide(L)'
;MKSPRSVNRRGFLTAGAGAALSVSLGPSISAQEPTAKNTVKFSVFADLHHYPGVFMSRTPDHLIQIQDRAVREKCDFIIHCGDFCHDPQKETEFVDLFNNFQIPSCHTPGNHDFDGCSCEATFKAYRMEKGFYFFDRNGFRFVVLDANYFQNEDGTFTHYSNGNYFKYRGNAVSIIPPEEMKWLAETLEDSPFPCVLFSHQSFER
;
A
#
# COMPACT_ATOMS: atom_id res chain seq x y z
N MET A 1 36.18 13.37 6.78
CA MET A 1 35.39 13.38 5.52
C MET A 1 34.36 14.49 5.62
N LYS A 2 34.42 15.46 4.71
CA LYS A 2 33.60 16.68 4.74
C LYS A 2 32.38 16.51 3.83
N SER A 3 31.20 16.78 4.37
CA SER A 3 30.00 17.27 3.66
C SER A 3 29.88 18.78 3.99
N PRO A 4 29.14 19.65 3.27
CA PRO A 4 28.33 19.46 2.04
C PRO A 4 28.71 20.47 0.93
N ARG A 5 28.12 20.35 -0.27
CA ARG A 5 27.89 21.53 -1.11
C ARG A 5 26.52 21.47 -1.78
N SER A 6 25.67 22.37 -1.31
CA SER A 6 24.50 22.89 -1.98
C SER A 6 24.88 23.49 -3.33
N VAL A 7 24.01 23.31 -4.33
CA VAL A 7 24.11 24.04 -5.60
C VAL A 7 22.92 24.99 -5.65
N ASN A 8 23.21 26.28 -5.67
CA ASN A 8 22.27 27.28 -6.14
C ASN A 8 23.01 28.35 -6.96
N ARG A 9 22.50 28.55 -8.19
CA ARG A 9 22.35 29.81 -8.93
C ARG A 9 23.60 30.65 -9.29
N ARG A 10 23.91 30.68 -10.60
CA ARG A 10 23.82 31.84 -11.53
C ARG A 10 24.95 31.82 -12.56
N GLY A 11 24.58 32.12 -13.80
CA GLY A 11 25.51 32.67 -14.78
C GLY A 11 25.04 32.40 -16.20
N PHE A 12 24.35 33.37 -16.81
CA PHE A 12 24.67 33.85 -18.15
C PHE A 12 23.95 35.19 -18.38
N LEU A 13 24.74 36.26 -18.48
CA LEU A 13 24.42 37.49 -19.21
C LEU A 13 24.67 37.16 -20.70
N THR A 14 24.03 37.75 -21.71
CA THR A 14 24.28 39.13 -22.16
C THR A 14 23.24 39.60 -23.19
N ALA A 15 22.91 40.89 -23.10
CA ALA A 15 22.62 41.90 -24.14
C ALA A 15 21.39 41.79 -25.08
N GLY A 16 20.58 42.86 -25.05
CA GLY A 16 19.67 43.27 -26.14
C GLY A 16 18.95 44.57 -25.76
N ALA A 17 19.18 45.65 -26.50
CA ALA A 17 18.66 46.99 -26.24
C ALA A 17 17.20 47.18 -26.72
N GLY A 18 16.44 47.99 -25.97
CA GLY A 18 15.39 48.89 -26.50
C GLY A 18 14.08 48.30 -27.00
N ALA A 19 13.06 48.24 -26.12
CA ALA A 19 11.66 48.52 -26.47
C ALA A 19 10.86 48.76 -25.17
N ALA A 20 10.14 49.88 -25.08
CA ALA A 20 9.19 50.14 -24.02
C ALA A 20 8.01 49.16 -24.13
N LEU A 21 7.86 48.28 -23.15
CA LEU A 21 6.69 47.40 -23.01
C LEU A 21 5.91 47.85 -21.78
N SER A 22 4.78 48.49 -22.06
CA SER A 22 3.67 48.73 -21.16
C SER A 22 3.36 47.47 -20.35
N VAL A 23 3.46 47.56 -19.03
CA VAL A 23 2.96 46.53 -18.12
C VAL A 23 1.44 46.64 -18.12
N SER A 24 0.79 45.94 -19.05
CA SER A 24 -0.63 45.65 -18.92
C SER A 24 -0.79 44.69 -17.74
N LEU A 25 -1.37 45.18 -16.64
CA LEU A 25 -1.95 44.36 -15.58
C LEU A 25 -3.09 43.54 -16.21
N GLY A 26 -2.76 42.39 -16.78
CA GLY A 26 -3.73 41.38 -17.16
C GLY A 26 -4.40 40.83 -15.90
N PRO A 27 -5.67 40.37 -15.98
CA PRO A 27 -6.34 39.80 -14.83
C PRO A 27 -5.53 38.63 -14.30
N SER A 28 -5.19 38.68 -13.02
CA SER A 28 -4.61 37.54 -12.30
C SER A 28 -5.58 36.37 -12.46
N ILE A 29 -5.23 35.40 -13.31
CA ILE A 29 -5.87 34.10 -13.27
C ILE A 29 -5.47 33.51 -11.93
N SER A 30 -6.35 33.64 -10.93
CA SER A 30 -6.27 32.85 -9.72
C SER A 30 -6.39 31.41 -10.20
N ALA A 31 -5.26 30.70 -10.25
CA ALA A 31 -5.26 29.26 -10.26
C ALA A 31 -5.99 28.85 -8.97
N GLN A 32 -7.26 28.49 -9.13
CA GLN A 32 -8.02 27.93 -8.04
C GLN A 32 -7.37 26.58 -7.75
N GLU A 33 -6.49 26.55 -6.74
CA GLU A 33 -5.96 25.32 -6.15
C GLU A 33 -7.12 24.33 -6.06
N PRO A 34 -6.99 23.09 -6.57
CA PRO A 34 -8.05 22.11 -6.46
C PRO A 34 -8.41 22.03 -4.98
N THR A 35 -9.63 22.40 -4.63
CA THR A 35 -10.10 22.32 -3.25
C THR A 35 -9.90 20.88 -2.81
N ALA A 36 -8.90 20.63 -1.96
CA ALA A 36 -8.57 19.30 -1.52
C ALA A 36 -9.86 18.67 -0.99
N LYS A 37 -10.27 17.54 -1.57
CA LYS A 37 -11.32 16.75 -0.96
C LYS A 37 -10.81 16.37 0.42
N ASN A 38 -11.59 16.65 1.47
CA ASN A 38 -11.33 16.19 2.83
C ASN A 38 -12.12 14.90 3.14
N THR A 39 -12.47 14.15 2.10
CA THR A 39 -13.20 12.89 2.20
C THR A 39 -12.53 11.87 1.31
N VAL A 40 -12.49 10.63 1.80
CA VAL A 40 -12.05 9.46 1.04
C VAL A 40 -13.19 8.46 1.07
N LYS A 41 -13.48 7.85 -0.07
CA LYS A 41 -14.32 6.66 -0.15
C LYS A 41 -13.46 5.52 -0.69
N PHE A 42 -13.42 4.38 0.00
CA PHE A 42 -12.69 3.22 -0.48
C PHE A 42 -13.53 1.95 -0.28
N SER A 43 -13.22 0.93 -1.06
CA SER A 43 -13.79 -0.41 -0.90
C SER A 43 -12.80 -1.27 -0.12
N VAL A 44 -13.27 -1.93 0.94
CA VAL A 44 -12.48 -2.83 1.78
C VAL A 44 -13.15 -4.18 1.88
N PHE A 45 -12.35 -5.25 1.78
CA PHE A 45 -12.78 -6.64 1.90
C PHE A 45 -11.62 -7.49 2.43
N ALA A 46 -11.86 -8.75 2.79
CA ALA A 46 -10.84 -9.63 3.35
C ALA A 46 -11.19 -11.10 3.07
N ASP A 47 -10.21 -12.00 3.27
CA ASP A 47 -10.42 -13.45 3.37
C ASP A 47 -11.15 -14.04 2.15
N LEU A 48 -10.75 -13.58 0.97
CA LEU A 48 -11.34 -14.09 -0.27
C LEU A 48 -10.89 -15.53 -0.53
N HIS A 49 -9.66 -15.88 -0.13
CA HIS A 49 -9.08 -17.22 -0.21
C HIS A 49 -9.22 -17.87 -1.60
N HIS A 50 -8.70 -17.21 -2.65
CA HIS A 50 -8.58 -17.86 -3.95
C HIS A 50 -7.53 -18.97 -3.89
N TYR A 51 -7.98 -20.22 -3.99
CA TYR A 51 -7.12 -21.41 -4.06
C TYR A 51 -7.79 -22.50 -4.91
N PRO A 52 -7.74 -22.38 -6.25
CA PRO A 52 -8.43 -23.31 -7.14
C PRO A 52 -7.91 -24.74 -6.94
N GLY A 53 -8.83 -25.71 -6.96
CA GLY A 53 -8.53 -27.12 -6.71
C GLY A 53 -8.48 -27.51 -5.23
N VAL A 54 -8.36 -26.55 -4.30
CA VAL A 54 -8.47 -26.77 -2.85
C VAL A 54 -9.81 -26.26 -2.33
N PHE A 55 -10.15 -25.02 -2.66
CA PHE A 55 -11.46 -24.45 -2.36
C PHE A 55 -12.31 -24.37 -3.62
N MET A 56 -13.51 -24.95 -3.57
CA MET A 56 -14.53 -24.72 -4.58
C MET A 56 -15.14 -23.33 -4.36
N SER A 57 -14.43 -22.29 -4.79
CA SER A 57 -14.81 -20.91 -4.49
C SER A 57 -15.13 -20.12 -5.77
N ARG A 58 -16.15 -19.25 -5.68
CA ARG A 58 -16.51 -18.28 -6.73
C ARG A 58 -15.73 -16.97 -6.57
N THR A 59 -14.48 -17.05 -6.14
CA THR A 59 -13.71 -15.85 -5.76
C THR A 59 -13.49 -14.87 -6.90
N PRO A 60 -13.30 -15.28 -8.18
CA PRO A 60 -13.27 -14.32 -9.28
C PRO A 60 -14.59 -13.56 -9.43
N ASP A 61 -15.74 -14.25 -9.35
CA ASP A 61 -17.06 -13.61 -9.44
C ASP A 61 -17.26 -12.60 -8.29
N HIS A 62 -16.87 -12.96 -7.07
CA HIS A 62 -16.96 -12.07 -5.91
C HIS A 62 -16.06 -10.84 -6.06
N LEU A 63 -14.83 -11.04 -6.54
CA LEU A 63 -13.91 -9.92 -6.79
C LEU A 63 -14.50 -8.95 -7.82
N ILE A 64 -15.07 -9.46 -8.91
CA ILE A 64 -15.74 -8.65 -9.93
C ILE A 64 -16.91 -7.87 -9.32
N GLN A 65 -17.73 -8.49 -8.47
CA GLN A 65 -18.85 -7.79 -7.81
C GLN A 65 -18.37 -6.66 -6.88
N ILE A 66 -17.27 -6.88 -6.15
CA ILE A 66 -16.65 -5.86 -5.29
C ILE A 66 -16.12 -4.71 -6.16
N GLN A 67 -15.42 -5.02 -7.25
CA GLN A 67 -14.90 -4.07 -8.21
C GLN A 67 -16.01 -3.24 -8.87
N ASP A 68 -17.08 -3.87 -9.34
CA ASP A 68 -18.26 -3.20 -9.92
C ASP A 68 -18.90 -2.24 -8.91
N ARG A 69 -19.00 -2.65 -7.65
CA ARG A 69 -19.48 -1.79 -6.57
C ARG A 69 -18.53 -0.61 -6.36
N ALA A 70 -17.22 -0.82 -6.34
CA ALA A 70 -16.25 0.26 -6.18
C ALA A 70 -16.33 1.30 -7.30
N VAL A 71 -16.53 0.87 -8.55
CA VAL A 71 -16.75 1.76 -9.71
C VAL A 71 -18.03 2.57 -9.55
N ARG A 72 -19.15 1.89 -9.28
CA ARG A 72 -20.46 2.54 -9.10
C ARG A 72 -20.45 3.56 -7.95
N GLU A 73 -19.75 3.24 -6.86
CA GLU A 73 -19.61 4.10 -5.70
C GLU A 73 -18.57 5.21 -5.88
N LYS A 74 -17.78 5.18 -6.96
CA LYS A 74 -16.68 6.11 -7.23
C LYS A 74 -15.65 6.11 -6.09
N CYS A 75 -15.22 4.93 -5.68
CA CYS A 75 -14.16 4.77 -4.69
C CYS A 75 -12.84 5.36 -5.20
N ASP A 76 -12.11 6.02 -4.30
CA ASP A 76 -10.78 6.56 -4.52
C ASP A 76 -9.73 5.43 -4.60
N PHE A 77 -9.93 4.32 -3.89
CA PHE A 77 -9.11 3.12 -3.98
C PHE A 77 -9.89 1.88 -3.51
N ILE A 78 -9.35 0.69 -3.75
CA ILE A 78 -9.80 -0.58 -3.19
C ILE A 78 -8.65 -1.25 -2.44
N ILE A 79 -8.95 -1.91 -1.33
CA ILE A 79 -7.96 -2.63 -0.52
C ILE A 79 -8.53 -3.97 -0.03
N HIS A 80 -7.70 -5.01 -0.01
CA HIS A 80 -8.01 -6.22 0.74
C HIS A 80 -7.19 -6.27 2.05
N CYS A 81 -7.77 -6.83 3.11
CA CYS A 81 -7.14 -7.00 4.42
C CYS A 81 -6.62 -8.44 4.62
N GLY A 82 -5.86 -8.93 3.64
CA GLY A 82 -5.22 -10.25 3.70
C GLY A 82 -6.04 -11.41 3.15
N ASP A 83 -5.36 -12.54 3.06
CA ASP A 83 -5.88 -13.84 2.66
C ASP A 83 -6.62 -13.79 1.33
N PHE A 84 -6.00 -13.13 0.35
CA PHE A 84 -6.56 -12.90 -0.97
C PHE A 84 -6.37 -14.11 -1.88
N CYS A 85 -5.15 -14.66 -1.93
CA CYS A 85 -4.80 -15.78 -2.79
C CYS A 85 -3.69 -16.64 -2.17
N HIS A 86 -3.87 -17.96 -2.14
CA HIS A 86 -2.93 -18.86 -1.42
C HIS A 86 -1.60 -19.11 -2.15
N ASP A 87 -1.55 -18.87 -3.46
CA ASP A 87 -0.34 -19.00 -4.27
C ASP A 87 -0.29 -17.89 -5.36
N PRO A 88 -0.04 -16.63 -4.97
CA PRO A 88 -0.07 -15.49 -5.90
C PRO A 88 0.90 -15.62 -7.08
N GLN A 89 1.99 -16.38 -6.92
CA GLN A 89 2.96 -16.62 -7.99
C GLN A 89 2.38 -17.49 -9.11
N LYS A 90 1.54 -18.48 -8.77
CA LYS A 90 0.90 -19.36 -9.76
C LYS A 90 -0.40 -18.76 -10.29
N GLU A 91 -1.21 -18.15 -9.43
CA GLU A 91 -2.53 -17.61 -9.76
C GLU A 91 -2.48 -16.20 -10.37
N THR A 92 -1.57 -16.01 -11.33
CA THR A 92 -1.26 -14.69 -11.91
C THR A 92 -2.47 -14.00 -12.54
N GLU A 93 -3.35 -14.74 -13.23
CA GLU A 93 -4.54 -14.17 -13.85
C GLU A 93 -5.49 -13.56 -12.81
N PHE A 94 -5.74 -14.26 -11.71
CA PHE A 94 -6.60 -13.77 -10.62
C PHE A 94 -5.98 -12.57 -9.92
N VAL A 95 -4.67 -12.62 -9.65
CA VAL A 95 -3.94 -11.50 -9.05
C VAL A 95 -3.94 -10.27 -9.97
N ASP A 96 -3.78 -10.47 -11.28
CA ASP A 96 -3.78 -9.40 -12.26
C ASP A 96 -5.17 -8.78 -12.49
N LEU A 97 -6.27 -9.50 -12.21
CA LEU A 97 -7.62 -8.91 -12.16
C LEU A 97 -7.70 -7.79 -11.10
N PHE A 98 -6.95 -7.91 -10.00
CA PHE A 98 -6.88 -6.88 -8.97
C PHE A 98 -5.79 -5.85 -9.29
N ASN A 99 -4.56 -6.28 -9.61
CA ASN A 99 -3.43 -5.35 -9.88
C ASN A 99 -3.71 -4.36 -11.02
N ASN A 100 -4.43 -4.80 -12.06
CA ASN A 100 -4.69 -3.98 -13.25
C ASN A 100 -6.06 -3.30 -13.21
N PHE A 101 -6.73 -3.30 -12.05
CA PHE A 101 -8.03 -2.67 -11.90
C PHE A 101 -7.93 -1.15 -12.10
N GLN A 102 -8.97 -0.56 -12.69
CA GLN A 102 -9.00 0.86 -13.07
C GLN A 102 -8.99 1.82 -11.86
N ILE A 103 -9.44 1.36 -10.69
CA ILE A 103 -9.32 2.08 -9.42
C ILE A 103 -8.06 1.56 -8.72
N PRO A 104 -7.22 2.44 -8.14
CA PRO A 104 -6.01 2.03 -7.45
C PRO A 104 -6.27 0.91 -6.44
N SER A 105 -5.48 -0.15 -6.53
CA SER A 105 -5.61 -1.36 -5.75
C SER A 105 -4.46 -1.47 -4.75
N CYS A 106 -4.80 -1.75 -3.50
CA CYS A 106 -3.87 -1.83 -2.38
C CYS A 106 -3.94 -3.22 -1.75
N HIS A 107 -2.79 -3.73 -1.32
CA HIS A 107 -2.64 -5.07 -0.78
C HIS A 107 -2.23 -4.97 0.70
N THR A 108 -3.02 -5.58 1.58
CA THR A 108 -2.54 -5.97 2.91
C THR A 108 -2.35 -7.47 2.86
N PRO A 109 -1.14 -8.03 3.00
CA PRO A 109 -0.94 -9.46 2.94
C PRO A 109 -1.44 -10.15 4.22
N GLY A 110 -2.11 -11.29 4.08
CA GLY A 110 -2.50 -12.19 5.15
C GLY A 110 -1.63 -13.44 5.18
N ASN A 111 -1.81 -14.28 6.19
CA ASN A 111 -0.91 -15.42 6.38
C ASN A 111 -1.04 -16.45 5.27
N HIS A 112 -2.24 -16.64 4.73
CA HIS A 112 -2.47 -17.58 3.64
C HIS A 112 -1.89 -17.09 2.32
N ASP A 113 -1.60 -15.80 2.15
CA ASP A 113 -0.91 -15.29 0.95
C ASP A 113 0.53 -15.80 0.79
N PHE A 114 1.08 -16.45 1.83
CA PHE A 114 2.43 -17.01 1.88
C PHE A 114 2.44 -18.55 2.02
N ASP A 115 1.32 -19.23 1.80
CA ASP A 115 1.22 -20.68 1.91
C ASP A 115 1.95 -21.39 0.77
N GLY A 116 1.66 -21.00 -0.48
CA GLY A 116 2.12 -21.67 -1.69
C GLY A 116 3.40 -21.11 -2.32
N CYS A 117 3.88 -19.94 -1.88
CA CYS A 117 5.05 -19.29 -2.47
C CYS A 117 5.91 -18.55 -1.43
N SER A 118 7.10 -18.09 -1.86
CA SER A 118 8.00 -17.35 -0.98
C SER A 118 7.52 -15.91 -0.76
N CYS A 119 7.96 -15.30 0.35
CA CYS A 119 7.73 -13.88 0.65
C CYS A 119 8.06 -12.97 -0.55
N GLU A 120 9.22 -13.18 -1.19
CA GLU A 120 9.65 -12.38 -2.34
C GLU A 120 8.76 -12.62 -3.57
N ALA A 121 8.29 -13.85 -3.76
CA ALA A 121 7.39 -14.18 -4.86
C ALA A 121 6.00 -13.57 -4.66
N THR A 122 5.46 -13.61 -3.43
CA THR A 122 4.20 -12.93 -3.06
C THR A 122 4.29 -11.43 -3.33
N PHE A 123 5.32 -10.75 -2.81
CA PHE A 123 5.49 -9.32 -3.02
C PHE A 123 5.65 -8.95 -4.50
N LYS A 124 6.40 -9.75 -5.25
CA LYS A 124 6.51 -9.57 -6.70
C LYS A 124 5.16 -9.71 -7.41
N ALA A 125 4.35 -10.71 -7.05
CA ALA A 125 3.02 -10.92 -7.64
C ALA A 125 2.07 -9.75 -7.31
N TYR A 126 2.09 -9.23 -6.09
CA TYR A 126 1.30 -8.08 -5.65
C TYR A 126 1.91 -6.72 -6.05
N ARG A 127 3.04 -6.72 -6.76
CA ARG A 127 3.78 -5.50 -7.17
C ARG A 127 4.13 -4.59 -5.98
N MET A 128 4.44 -5.22 -4.84
CA MET A 128 4.85 -4.57 -3.60
C MET A 128 6.38 -4.66 -3.45
N GLU A 129 6.99 -3.62 -2.89
CA GLU A 129 8.41 -3.66 -2.51
C GLU A 129 8.63 -4.38 -1.16
N LYS A 130 7.64 -4.28 -0.27
CA LYS A 130 7.62 -4.84 1.09
C LYS A 130 6.17 -4.95 1.59
N GLY A 131 5.94 -5.75 2.64
CA GLY A 131 4.60 -6.01 3.18
C GLY A 131 3.94 -4.84 3.92
N PHE A 132 4.71 -3.87 4.39
CA PHE A 132 4.21 -2.70 5.12
C PHE A 132 4.59 -1.38 4.43
N TYR A 133 3.64 -0.46 4.31
CA TYR A 133 3.82 0.81 3.62
C TYR A 133 2.74 1.82 4.01
N PHE A 134 2.88 3.08 3.56
CA PHE A 134 1.82 4.07 3.69
C PHE A 134 1.61 4.84 2.40
N PHE A 135 0.44 5.44 2.25
CA PHE A 135 0.13 6.40 1.19
C PHE A 135 -0.85 7.45 1.69
N ASP A 136 -0.73 8.66 1.14
CA ASP A 136 -1.61 9.78 1.49
C ASP A 136 -2.66 9.98 0.38
N ARG A 137 -3.92 10.21 0.78
CA ARG A 137 -5.05 10.40 -0.14
C ARG A 137 -6.07 11.35 0.49
N ASN A 138 -6.40 12.45 -0.20
CA ASN A 138 -7.45 13.39 0.19
C ASN A 138 -7.40 13.81 1.67
N GLY A 139 -6.19 14.09 2.19
CA GLY A 139 -6.00 14.54 3.59
C GLY A 139 -6.03 13.44 4.65
N PHE A 140 -5.87 12.17 4.26
CA PHE A 140 -5.71 11.02 5.16
C PHE A 140 -4.43 10.25 4.82
N ARG A 141 -3.79 9.69 5.84
CA ARG A 141 -2.70 8.71 5.68
C ARG A 141 -3.25 7.31 5.89
N PHE A 142 -3.07 6.43 4.91
CA PHE A 142 -3.42 5.02 5.02
C PHE A 142 -2.14 4.23 5.23
N VAL A 143 -2.13 3.39 6.26
CA VAL A 143 -0.95 2.63 6.68
C VAL A 143 -1.29 1.15 6.63
N VAL A 144 -0.50 0.37 5.92
CA VAL A 144 -0.60 -1.10 5.84
C VAL A 144 0.52 -1.70 6.66
N LEU A 145 0.17 -2.65 7.53
CA LEU A 145 1.10 -3.42 8.34
C LEU A 145 1.22 -4.86 7.86
N ASP A 146 2.35 -5.47 8.20
CA ASP A 146 2.68 -6.85 7.92
C ASP A 146 2.96 -7.63 9.21
N ALA A 147 1.92 -8.29 9.72
CA ALA A 147 2.03 -9.13 10.92
C ALA A 147 2.38 -10.60 10.59
N ASN A 148 2.89 -10.90 9.39
CA ASN A 148 3.15 -12.27 8.94
C ASN A 148 4.53 -12.77 9.37
N TYR A 149 4.85 -12.63 10.65
CA TYR A 149 6.07 -13.13 11.25
C TYR A 149 5.80 -14.09 12.40
N PHE A 150 6.76 -15.00 12.62
CA PHE A 150 6.84 -15.79 13.84
C PHE A 150 8.15 -15.55 14.55
N GLN A 151 8.15 -15.74 15.86
CA GLN A 151 9.36 -15.66 16.69
C GLN A 151 9.99 -17.04 16.84
N ASN A 152 11.30 -17.12 16.56
CA ASN A 152 12.12 -18.29 16.81
C ASN A 152 12.49 -18.42 18.29
N GLU A 153 12.94 -19.60 18.70
CA GLU A 153 13.38 -19.85 20.09
C GLU A 153 14.56 -18.98 20.52
N ASP A 154 15.40 -18.54 19.57
CA ASP A 154 16.52 -17.62 19.81
C ASP A 154 16.10 -16.13 19.90
N GLY A 155 14.79 -15.85 19.78
CA GLY A 155 14.22 -14.52 19.85
C GLY A 155 14.21 -13.75 18.53
N THR A 156 14.79 -14.30 17.45
CA THR A 156 14.73 -13.70 16.11
C THR A 156 13.34 -13.83 15.48
N PHE A 157 13.02 -12.96 14.53
CA PHE A 157 11.75 -13.00 13.79
C PHE A 157 11.99 -13.54 12.38
N THR A 158 11.07 -14.37 11.89
CA THR A 158 11.11 -14.91 10.53
C THR A 158 9.77 -14.69 9.85
N HIS A 159 9.84 -14.16 8.64
CA HIS A 159 8.66 -13.91 7.81
C HIS A 159 8.03 -15.22 7.32
N TYR A 160 6.72 -15.22 7.14
CA TYR A 160 5.97 -16.33 6.55
C TYR A 160 6.39 -16.55 5.10
N SER A 161 6.65 -17.80 4.76
CA SER A 161 7.15 -18.16 3.44
C SER A 161 6.93 -19.65 3.25
N ASN A 162 6.29 -20.05 2.14
CA ASN A 162 6.00 -21.44 1.83
C ASN A 162 5.36 -22.21 3.01
N GLY A 163 4.42 -21.58 3.70
CA GLY A 163 3.70 -22.18 4.84
C GLY A 163 4.57 -22.53 6.06
N ASN A 164 5.78 -21.98 6.17
CA ASN A 164 6.72 -22.27 7.27
C ASN A 164 6.15 -22.00 8.69
N TYR A 165 5.12 -21.16 8.80
CA TYR A 165 4.45 -20.82 10.05
C TYR A 165 3.51 -21.91 10.57
N PHE A 166 3.14 -22.91 9.75
CA PHE A 166 2.18 -23.96 10.13
C PHE A 166 2.59 -24.80 11.33
N LYS A 167 3.85 -24.76 11.76
CA LYS A 167 4.34 -25.43 12.97
C LYS A 167 4.28 -24.57 14.25
N TYR A 168 4.00 -23.28 14.13
CA TYR A 168 3.94 -22.33 15.25
C TYR A 168 2.48 -22.01 15.60
N ARG A 169 2.20 -21.77 16.88
CA ARG A 169 0.85 -21.47 17.39
C ARG A 169 0.93 -20.44 18.53
N GLY A 170 -0.22 -19.86 18.86
CA GLY A 170 -0.36 -18.96 20.00
C GLY A 170 0.48 -17.69 19.84
N ASN A 171 1.17 -17.28 20.91
CA ASN A 171 1.87 -15.99 20.94
C ASN A 171 3.14 -15.92 20.07
N ALA A 172 3.56 -17.03 19.46
CA ALA A 172 4.74 -17.08 18.60
C ALA A 172 4.45 -16.71 17.13
N VAL A 173 3.18 -16.50 16.75
CA VAL A 173 2.73 -16.10 15.40
C VAL A 173 1.99 -14.76 15.45
N SER A 174 1.65 -14.21 14.28
CA SER A 174 0.97 -12.94 14.12
C SER A 174 1.72 -11.80 14.81
N ILE A 175 3.00 -11.65 14.49
CA ILE A 175 3.93 -10.71 15.12
C ILE A 175 4.31 -9.60 14.14
N ILE A 176 4.37 -8.38 14.65
CA ILE A 176 5.01 -7.25 13.98
C ILE A 176 6.42 -7.09 14.58
N PRO A 177 7.49 -7.24 13.78
CA PRO A 177 8.85 -7.08 14.27
C PRO A 177 9.14 -5.66 14.82
N PRO A 178 10.12 -5.51 15.72
CA PRO A 178 10.47 -4.21 16.31
C PRO A 178 10.80 -3.12 15.29
N GLU A 179 11.42 -3.48 14.15
CA GLU A 179 11.74 -2.55 13.08
C GLU A 179 10.50 -1.95 12.41
N GLU A 180 9.46 -2.76 12.20
CA GLU A 180 8.20 -2.29 11.64
C GLU A 180 7.41 -1.48 12.68
N MET A 181 7.42 -1.87 13.95
CA MET A 181 6.82 -1.08 15.03
C MET A 181 7.48 0.31 15.16
N LYS A 182 8.81 0.38 15.02
CA LYS A 182 9.53 1.65 14.99
C LYS A 182 9.13 2.49 13.77
N TRP A 183 9.12 1.88 12.59
CA TRP A 183 8.67 2.54 11.36
C TRP A 183 7.23 3.06 11.47
N LEU A 184 6.33 2.29 12.10
CA LEU A 184 4.95 2.70 12.33
C LEU A 184 4.89 3.94 13.22
N ALA A 185 5.60 3.93 14.35
CA ALA A 185 5.64 5.09 15.25
C ALA A 185 6.11 6.36 14.52
N GLU A 186 7.20 6.27 13.75
CA GLU A 186 7.72 7.37 12.93
C GLU A 186 6.72 7.82 11.86
N THR A 187 6.05 6.86 11.20
CA THR A 187 5.04 7.13 10.15
C THR A 187 3.81 7.87 10.69
N LEU A 188 3.40 7.55 11.92
CA LEU A 188 2.28 8.20 12.60
C LEU A 188 2.66 9.58 13.13
N GLU A 189 3.86 9.73 13.71
CA GLU A 189 4.36 11.00 14.25
C GLU A 189 4.60 12.05 13.16
N ASP A 190 5.13 11.63 12.00
CA ASP A 190 5.39 12.49 10.86
C ASP A 190 4.11 12.90 10.09
N SER A 191 2.98 12.23 10.34
CA SER A 191 1.76 12.47 9.56
C SER A 191 1.08 13.79 9.93
N PRO A 192 0.89 14.72 8.97
CA PRO A 192 0.03 15.89 9.18
C PRO A 192 -1.47 15.53 9.08
N PHE A 193 -1.80 14.26 8.80
CA PHE A 193 -3.14 13.77 8.49
C PHE A 193 -3.62 12.72 9.51
N PRO A 194 -4.94 12.58 9.72
CA PRO A 194 -5.51 11.42 10.39
C PRO A 194 -5.07 10.12 9.71
N CYS A 195 -4.66 9.14 10.51
CA CYS A 195 -4.15 7.87 10.04
C CYS A 195 -5.22 6.76 10.13
N VAL A 196 -5.32 5.93 9.10
CA VAL A 196 -6.15 4.71 9.07
C VAL A 196 -5.22 3.52 8.85
N LEU A 197 -5.23 2.57 9.78
CA LEU A 197 -4.36 1.40 9.75
C LEU A 197 -5.12 0.18 9.20
N PHE A 198 -4.45 -0.60 8.36
CA PHE A 198 -4.89 -1.90 7.87
C PHE A 198 -3.88 -2.97 8.29
N SER A 199 -4.38 -4.06 8.82
CA SER A 199 -3.64 -5.28 9.12
C SER A 199 -4.58 -6.45 8.95
N HIS A 200 -4.05 -7.58 8.48
CA HIS A 200 -4.80 -8.82 8.45
C HIS A 200 -4.99 -9.37 9.88
N GLN A 201 -3.92 -9.39 10.69
CA GLN A 201 -3.97 -9.88 12.06
C GLN A 201 -4.58 -8.84 13.00
N SER A 202 -5.48 -9.29 13.89
CA SER A 202 -6.09 -8.43 14.92
C SER A 202 -5.04 -7.91 15.89
N PHE A 203 -5.17 -6.63 16.26
CA PHE A 203 -4.38 -6.00 17.32
C PHE A 203 -4.98 -6.20 18.71
N GLU A 204 -6.27 -6.55 18.77
CA GLU A 204 -6.94 -6.91 20.02
C GLU A 204 -6.69 -8.39 20.30
N ARG A 205 -6.15 -8.68 21.49
CA ARG A 205 -5.93 -10.02 22.02
C ARG A 205 -6.73 -10.23 23.28
#